data_AF-Q12I69-F1
#
_entry.id   AF-Q12I69-F1
#
_cell.length_a   1.000
_cell.length_b   1.000
_cell.length_c   1.000
_cell.angle_alpha   90.00
_cell.angle_beta   90.00
_cell.angle_gamma   90.00
#
_symmetry.space_group_name_H-M   'P 1'
#
loop_
_entity.id
_entity.type
_entity.pdbx_description
1 polymer ?
#
loop_
_entity_poly.entity_id
_entity_poly.type
_entity_poly.pdbx_seq_one_letter_code
_entity_poly.pdbx_strand_id
1 'polypeptide(L)'
;MGSVQRKTNKYLELYRKKFRKKVRTVLSFTPPGIKKNDFIKLFSEIYPDDIISMEKNFRFYQEKNRRRRRGKPLFFQTHQIYCIV
;
A
#
# COMPACT_ATOMS: atom_id res chain seq x y z
N MET A 1 -18.53 -0.72 20.56
CA MET A 1 -17.84 -1.11 19.31
C MET A 1 -17.39 0.07 18.40
N GLY A 2 -17.49 1.35 18.79
CA GLY A 2 -17.15 2.49 17.88
C GLY A 2 -15.75 3.10 18.02
N SER A 3 -15.07 2.91 19.16
CA SER A 3 -13.79 3.58 19.45
C SER A 3 -12.58 2.93 18.77
N VAL A 4 -12.57 1.60 18.65
CA VAL A 4 -11.47 0.84 18.04
C VAL A 4 -11.40 1.10 16.53
N GLN A 5 -12.54 1.07 15.83
CA GLN A 5 -12.63 1.32 14.39
C GLN A 5 -12.14 2.73 13.99
N ARG A 6 -12.45 3.76 14.80
CA ARG A 6 -11.94 5.13 14.57
C ARG A 6 -10.42 5.21 14.70
N LYS A 7 -9.82 4.52 15.69
CA LYS A 7 -8.36 4.49 15.87
C LYS A 7 -7.69 3.83 14.65
N THR A 8 -8.20 2.70 14.18
CA THR A 8 -7.63 2.00 13.00
C THR A 8 -7.70 2.85 11.73
N ASN A 9 -8.77 3.62 11.54
CA ASN A 9 -8.89 4.53 10.40
C ASN A 9 -7.85 5.66 10.45
N LYS A 10 -7.65 6.27 11.63
CA LYS A 10 -6.64 7.33 11.84
C LYS A 10 -5.21 6.84 11.57
N TYR A 11 -4.84 5.62 11.99
CA TYR A 11 -3.53 5.05 11.70
C TYR A 11 -3.32 4.80 10.19
N LEU A 12 -4.35 4.33 9.50
CA LEU A 12 -4.34 4.14 8.05
C LEU A 12 -4.19 5.47 7.30
N GLU A 13 -4.87 6.52 7.74
CA GLU A 13 -4.74 7.86 7.17
C GLU A 13 -3.33 8.43 7.38
N LEU A 14 -2.77 8.28 8.58
CA LEU A 14 -1.39 8.70 8.88
C LEU A 14 -0.37 7.93 8.03
N TYR A 15 -0.56 6.61 7.87
CA TYR A 15 0.26 5.79 7.01
C TYR A 15 0.19 6.25 5.55
N ARG A 16 -1.03 6.47 5.02
CA ARG A 16 -1.23 7.00 3.65
C ARG A 16 -0.56 8.36 3.46
N LYS A 17 -0.67 9.26 4.43
CA LYS A 17 -0.04 10.58 4.36
C LYS A 17 1.49 10.49 4.33
N LYS A 18 2.09 9.62 5.16
CA LYS A 18 3.54 9.36 5.16
C LYS A 18 3.99 8.70 3.85
N PHE A 19 3.27 7.68 3.39
CA PHE A 19 3.57 6.98 2.14
C PHE A 19 3.53 7.93 0.94
N ARG A 20 2.49 8.77 0.84
CA ARG A 20 2.37 9.77 -0.23
C ARG A 20 3.53 10.77 -0.23
N LYS A 21 4.00 11.17 0.96
CA LYS A 21 5.17 12.04 1.09
C LYS A 21 6.43 11.35 0.57
N LYS A 22 6.66 10.07 0.92
CA LYS A 22 7.79 9.26 0.43
C LYS A 22 7.76 9.11 -1.09
N VAL A 23 6.61 8.74 -1.66
CA VAL A 23 6.43 8.63 -3.11
C VAL A 23 6.74 9.97 -3.81
N ARG A 24 6.24 11.09 -3.27
CA ARG A 24 6.52 12.42 -3.82
C ARG A 24 8.00 12.80 -3.74
N THR A 25 8.68 12.39 -2.67
CA THR A 25 10.13 12.56 -2.52
C THR A 25 10.88 11.77 -3.60
N VAL A 26 10.58 10.49 -3.80
CA VAL A 26 11.22 9.68 -4.86
C VAL A 26 10.92 10.28 -6.24
N LEU A 27 9.67 10.68 -6.50
CA LEU A 27 9.29 11.34 -7.75
C LEU A 27 10.05 12.64 -8.02
N SER A 28 10.44 13.38 -6.97
CA SER A 28 11.22 14.61 -7.10
C SER A 28 12.66 14.36 -7.55
N PHE A 29 13.19 13.15 -7.33
CA PHE A 29 14.54 12.76 -7.75
C PHE A 29 14.55 12.01 -9.08
N THR A 30 13.39 11.53 -9.54
CA THR A 30 13.27 10.80 -10.80
C THR A 30 13.01 11.73 -11.98
N PRO A 31 13.61 11.46 -13.16
CA PRO A 31 13.30 12.20 -14.38
C PRO A 31 11.83 12.01 -14.79
N PRO A 32 11.21 13.03 -15.42
CA PRO A 32 9.87 12.91 -15.97
C PRO A 32 9.82 11.81 -17.02
N GLY A 33 8.83 10.91 -16.92
CA GLY A 33 8.67 9.78 -17.85
C GLY A 33 9.29 8.47 -17.39
N ILE A 34 9.72 8.34 -16.13
CA ILE A 34 10.16 7.07 -15.56
C ILE A 34 9.09 5.98 -15.73
N LYS A 35 9.50 4.80 -16.21
CA LYS A 35 8.61 3.64 -16.32
C LYS A 35 8.20 3.17 -14.93
N LYS A 36 6.98 2.66 -14.82
CA LYS A 36 6.43 2.16 -13.56
C LYS A 36 7.32 1.13 -12.86
N ASN A 37 7.91 0.19 -13.61
CA ASN A 37 8.77 -0.84 -13.04
C ASN A 37 10.09 -0.26 -12.48
N ASP A 38 10.70 0.70 -13.18
CA ASP A 38 11.91 1.39 -12.72
C ASP A 38 11.64 2.23 -11.47
N PHE A 39 10.48 2.90 -11.41
CA PHE A 39 10.08 3.62 -10.20
C PHE A 39 9.90 2.67 -9.01
N ILE A 40 9.22 1.53 -9.21
CA ILE A 40 9.00 0.55 -8.14
C ILE A 40 10.34 0.00 -7.64
N LYS A 41 11.29 -0.27 -8.55
CA LYS A 41 12.64 -0.74 -8.19
C LYS A 41 13.36 0.30 -7.34
N LEU A 42 13.41 1.55 -7.79
CA LEU A 42 14.04 2.65 -7.07
C LEU A 42 13.38 2.89 -5.70
N PHE A 43 12.05 2.87 -5.65
CA PHE A 43 11.31 3.01 -4.40
C PHE A 43 11.61 1.85 -3.44
N SER A 44 11.76 0.62 -3.96
CA SER A 44 12.13 -0.55 -3.17
C SER A 44 13.55 -0.46 -2.61
N GLU A 45 14.47 0.19 -3.32
CA GLU A 45 15.83 0.41 -2.84
C GLU A 45 15.88 1.48 -1.73
N ILE A 46 15.10 2.56 -1.87
CA ILE A 46 15.09 3.66 -0.89
C ILE A 46 14.24 3.32 0.34
N TYR A 47 13.13 2.61 0.18
CA TYR A 47 12.17 2.29 1.23
C TYR A 47 11.81 0.79 1.27
N PRO A 48 12.77 -0.11 1.56
CA PRO A 48 12.52 -1.55 1.61
C PRO A 48 11.47 -1.93 2.67
N ASP A 49 11.47 -1.26 3.83
CA ASP A 49 10.49 -1.50 4.90
C ASP A 49 9.03 -1.21 4.50
N ASP A 50 8.80 -0.21 3.65
CA ASP A 50 7.45 0.08 3.15
C ASP A 50 6.98 -1.01 2.19
N ILE A 51 7.87 -1.56 1.36
CA ILE A 51 7.55 -2.69 0.47
C ILE A 51 7.18 -3.91 1.29
N ILE A 52 8.01 -4.27 2.27
CA ILE A 52 7.74 -5.40 3.19
C ILE A 52 6.41 -5.18 3.92
N SER A 53 6.14 -3.96 4.38
CA SER A 53 4.88 -3.63 5.06
C SER A 53 3.68 -3.71 4.13
N MET A 54 3.82 -3.28 2.87
CA MET A 54 2.77 -3.40 1.85
C MET A 54 2.49 -4.87 1.52
N GLU A 55 3.52 -5.70 1.35
CA GLU A 55 3.37 -7.14 1.12
C GLU A 55 2.68 -7.85 2.29
N LYS A 56 3.11 -7.56 3.53
CA LYS A 56 2.48 -8.12 4.73
C LYS A 56 1.00 -7.74 4.81
N ASN A 57 0.67 -6.47 4.56
CA ASN A 57 -0.71 -6.00 4.52
C ASN A 57 -1.50 -6.69 3.41
N PHE A 58 -0.94 -6.78 2.20
CA PHE A 58 -1.58 -7.43 1.08
C PHE A 58 -1.88 -8.90 1.39
N ARG A 59 -0.91 -9.64 1.92
CA ARG A 59 -1.07 -11.04 2.35
C ARG A 59 -2.14 -11.19 3.44
N PHE A 60 -2.17 -10.30 4.41
CA PHE A 60 -3.19 -10.27 5.46
C PHE A 60 -4.61 -10.11 4.87
N TYR A 61 -4.80 -9.15 3.96
CA TYR A 61 -6.10 -8.93 3.33
C TYR A 61 -6.48 -10.05 2.35
N GLN A 62 -5.52 -10.63 1.63
CA GLN A 62 -5.72 -11.83 0.80
C GLN A 62 -6.22 -13.01 1.64
N GLU A 63 -5.57 -13.31 2.76
CA GLU A 63 -5.99 -14.39 3.65
C GLU A 63 -7.39 -14.14 4.23
N LYS A 64 -7.66 -12.89 4.61
CA LYS A 64 -8.98 -12.47 5.11
C LYS A 64 -10.07 -12.58 4.04
N ASN A 65 -9.76 -12.26 2.79
CA ASN A 65 -10.66 -12.44 1.65
C ASN A 65 -10.89 -13.93 1.36
N ARG A 66 -9.85 -14.77 1.41
CA ARG A 66 -9.95 -16.23 1.18
C ARG A 66 -10.81 -16.93 2.24
N ARG A 67 -10.79 -16.45 3.50
CA ARG A 67 -11.65 -16.97 4.57
C ARG A 67 -13.09 -16.45 4.51
N ARG A 68 -13.40 -15.46 3.66
CA ARG A 68 -14.78 -14.97 3.50
C ARG A 68 -15.56 -15.89 2.57
N ARG A 69 -16.65 -16.46 3.08
CA ARG A 69 -17.57 -17.31 2.31
C ARG A 69 -18.61 -16.51 1.50
N ARG A 70 -18.88 -15.25 1.85
CA ARG A 70 -19.84 -14.36 1.17
C ARG A 70 -19.41 -12.88 1.25
N GLY A 71 -19.79 -12.09 0.25
CA GLY A 71 -19.57 -10.63 0.20
C GLY A 71 -18.40 -10.18 -0.69
N LYS A 72 -18.34 -8.87 -0.99
CA LYS A 72 -17.25 -8.26 -1.79
C LYS A 72 -15.92 -8.33 -1.00
N PRO A 73 -14.77 -8.50 -1.69
CA PRO A 73 -13.46 -8.50 -1.04
C PRO A 73 -13.24 -7.21 -0.24
N LEU A 74 -12.63 -7.31 0.95
CA LEU A 74 -12.42 -6.20 1.87
C LEU A 74 -11.54 -5.12 1.27
N PHE A 75 -10.45 -5.50 0.62
CA PHE A 75 -9.49 -4.62 -0.04
C PHE A 75 -8.66 -5.43 -1.06
N PHE A 76 -8.19 -4.72 -2.09
CA PHE A 76 -7.40 -5.23 -3.23
C PHE A 76 -8.03 -6.42 -3.92
N GLN A 77 -8.75 -6.16 -5.01
CA GLN A 77 -9.11 -7.20 -5.97
C GLN A 77 -7.81 -7.85 -6.46
N THR A 78 -7.83 -9.17 -6.65
CA THR A 78 -6.71 -10.13 -6.71
C THR A 78 -5.48 -9.79 -7.57
N HIS A 79 -5.45 -8.66 -8.27
CA HIS A 79 -4.34 -8.20 -9.12
C HIS A 79 -3.84 -6.76 -8.83
N GLN A 80 -4.26 -6.09 -7.75
CA GLN A 80 -4.00 -4.66 -7.55
C GLN A 80 -2.85 -4.28 -6.61
N ILE A 81 -1.85 -5.14 -6.38
CA ILE A 81 -0.59 -4.70 -5.71
C ILE A 81 0.03 -3.54 -6.51
N TYR A 82 -0.12 -3.57 -7.83
CA TYR A 82 0.44 -2.60 -8.74
C TYR A 82 -0.39 -1.32 -8.90
N CYS A 83 -1.58 -1.18 -8.31
CA CYS A 83 -2.41 0.03 -8.47
C CYS A 83 -2.08 1.17 -7.48
N ILE A 84 -1.03 1.02 -6.66
CA ILE A 84 -0.63 2.03 -5.67
C ILE A 84 0.40 3.05 -6.25
N VAL A 85 0.90 2.80 -7.47
CA VAL A 85 1.77 3.74 -8.21
C VAL A 85 1.08 4.19 -9.47
#